data_AF-A0A496VPC3-F1
#
_entry.id   AF-A0A496VPC3-F1
#
_cell.length_a   1.000
_cell.length_b   1.000
_cell.length_c   1.000
_cell.angle_alpha   90.00
_cell.angle_beta   90.00
_cell.angle_gamma   90.00
#
_symmetry.space_group_name_H-M   'P 1'
#
loop_
_entity.id
_entity.type
_entity.pdbx_description
1 polymer ?
#
loop_
_entity_poly.entity_id
_entity_poly.type
_entity_poly.pdbx_seq_one_letter_code
_entity_poly.pdbx_strand_id
1 'polypeptide(L)'
;MPKSGKEHGEAGKQYEEDVREKTGGISEVINKKEIDSVTNEALIQAKDSESAIKKPKNFLNKKNRTQIKETIKMAKDRSKTAEFWFKYAPHSDIQQYIEEKGGKLVIWNKEQ
;
A
#
# COMPACT_ATOMS: atom_id res chain seq x y z
N MET A 1 29.87 3.05 -11.07
CA MET A 1 28.40 3.03 -11.30
C MET A 1 27.72 2.70 -9.99
N PRO A 2 27.05 3.65 -9.32
CA PRO A 2 26.39 3.35 -8.05
C PRO A 2 25.14 2.49 -8.30
N LYS A 3 24.93 1.50 -7.42
CA LYS A 3 23.81 0.56 -7.47
C LYS A 3 22.52 1.30 -7.11
N SER A 4 21.64 1.47 -8.10
CA SER A 4 20.29 2.07 -8.11
C SER A 4 19.29 1.51 -7.06
N GLY A 5 19.72 0.74 -6.06
CA GLY A 5 18.84 0.07 -5.11
C GLY A 5 18.59 0.81 -3.78
N LYS A 6 19.38 1.85 -3.46
CA LYS A 6 19.29 2.54 -2.14
C LYS A 6 18.24 3.64 -2.10
N GLU A 7 18.15 4.46 -3.14
CA GLU A 7 17.28 5.66 -3.16
C GLU A 7 15.77 5.33 -3.23
N HIS A 8 15.39 4.20 -3.84
CA HIS A 8 13.98 3.79 -3.92
C HIS A 8 13.39 3.31 -2.58
N GLY A 9 14.23 2.89 -1.62
CA GLY A 9 13.75 2.44 -0.32
C GLY A 9 13.43 3.58 0.64
N GLU A 10 14.11 4.73 0.51
CA GLU A 10 13.97 5.87 1.42
C GLU A 10 12.72 6.70 1.11
N ALA A 11 12.42 6.93 -0.18
CA ALA A 11 11.20 7.63 -0.60
C ALA A 11 9.92 6.89 -0.16
N GLY A 12 9.92 5.55 -0.28
CA GLY A 12 8.81 4.71 0.19
C GLY A 12 8.59 4.84 1.70
N LYS A 13 9.67 4.84 2.48
CA LYS A 13 9.60 4.98 3.95
C LYS A 13 9.05 6.34 4.39
N GLN A 14 9.46 7.43 3.73
CA GLN A 14 8.93 8.75 4.07
C GLN A 14 7.43 8.82 3.81
N TYR A 15 6.96 8.25 2.70
CA TYR A 15 5.53 8.23 2.41
C TYR A 15 4.75 7.33 3.38
N GLU A 16 5.31 6.22 3.84
CA GLU A 16 4.72 5.40 4.91
C GLU A 16 4.56 6.19 6.22
N GLU A 17 5.55 7.01 6.58
CA GLU A 17 5.46 7.93 7.73
C GLU A 17 4.36 8.97 7.54
N ASP A 18 4.30 9.62 6.38
CA ASP A 18 3.27 10.62 6.08
C ASP A 18 1.86 10.02 6.15
N VAL A 19 1.67 8.78 5.67
CA VAL A 19 0.40 8.06 5.77
C VAL A 19 0.06 7.76 7.23
N ARG A 20 1.03 7.33 8.05
CA ARG A 20 0.81 7.12 9.50
C ARG A 20 0.39 8.39 10.21
N GLU A 21 1.10 9.49 9.98
CA GLU A 21 0.75 10.81 10.54
C GLU A 21 -0.66 11.24 10.13
N LYS A 22 -1.01 11.09 8.84
CA LYS A 22 -2.31 11.47 8.31
C LYS A 22 -3.46 10.65 8.89
N THR A 23 -3.24 9.35 9.08
CA THR A 23 -4.27 8.39 9.49
C THR A 23 -4.34 8.21 11.00
N GLY A 24 -3.37 8.73 11.75
CA GLY A 24 -3.20 8.48 13.18
C GLY A 24 -2.90 7.01 13.50
N GLY A 25 -2.48 6.23 12.50
CA GLY A 25 -2.19 4.81 12.66
C GLY A 25 -0.73 4.52 13.01
N ILE A 26 -0.49 3.27 13.40
CA ILE A 26 0.85 2.78 13.78
C ILE A 26 1.30 1.66 12.87
N SER A 27 2.61 1.53 12.63
CA SER A 27 3.14 0.35 11.94
C SER A 27 3.06 -0.86 12.88
N GLU A 28 2.52 -1.98 12.40
CA GLU A 28 2.34 -3.18 13.19
C GLU A 28 2.65 -4.44 12.37
N VAL A 29 3.24 -5.45 13.02
CA VAL A 29 3.42 -6.78 12.42
C VAL A 29 2.28 -7.69 12.83
N ILE A 30 1.37 -7.98 11.90
CA ILE A 30 0.22 -8.85 12.07
C ILE A 30 0.46 -10.15 11.31
N ASN A 31 0.40 -11.31 11.97
CA ASN A 31 0.61 -12.62 11.34
C ASN A 31 1.92 -12.72 10.52
N LYS A 32 3.02 -12.17 11.04
CA LYS A 32 4.33 -12.09 10.38
C LYS A 32 4.35 -11.20 9.11
N LYS A 33 3.36 -10.33 8.95
CA LYS A 33 3.28 -9.35 7.86
C LYS A 33 3.24 -7.95 8.46
N GLU A 34 4.13 -7.10 7.99
CA GLU A 34 4.14 -5.69 8.35
C GLU A 34 2.99 -4.97 7.64
N ILE A 35 2.21 -4.20 8.41
CA ILE A 35 1.19 -3.28 7.94
C ILE A 35 1.66 -1.86 8.24
N ASP A 36 1.77 -1.06 7.18
CA ASP A 36 2.44 0.24 7.20
C ASP A 36 1.73 1.24 8.13
N SER A 37 0.40 1.18 8.20
CA SER A 37 -0.41 1.91 9.16
C SER A 37 -1.67 1.12 9.56
N VAL A 38 -1.86 0.92 10.86
CA VAL A 38 -3.02 0.27 11.46
C VAL A 38 -3.81 1.29 12.26
N THR A 39 -5.09 1.44 11.93
CA THR A 39 -6.04 2.28 12.68
C THR A 39 -7.13 1.41 13.29
N ASN A 40 -8.07 2.01 14.03
CA ASN A 40 -9.24 1.31 14.54
C ASN A 40 -10.14 0.77 13.42
N GLU A 41 -10.17 1.44 12.26
CA GLU A 41 -11.10 1.17 11.17
C GLU A 41 -10.45 0.45 9.98
N ALA A 42 -9.14 0.61 9.79
CA ALA A 42 -8.45 0.20 8.58
C ALA A 42 -7.10 -0.49 8.84
N LEU A 43 -6.74 -1.41 7.93
CA LEU A 43 -5.36 -1.85 7.70
C LEU A 43 -4.87 -1.20 6.41
N ILE A 44 -3.81 -0.40 6.51
CA ILE A 44 -3.37 0.48 5.44
C ILE A 44 -2.00 0.05 4.93
N GLN A 45 -1.89 -0.04 3.61
CA GLN A 45 -0.65 -0.28 2.88
C GLN A 45 -0.33 0.93 2.00
N ALA A 46 0.77 1.61 2.29
CA ALA A 46 1.26 2.74 1.52
C ALA A 46 2.07 2.24 0.33
N LYS A 47 1.91 2.92 -0.82
CA LYS A 47 2.55 2.55 -2.09
C LYS A 47 3.03 3.81 -2.80
N ASP A 48 4.35 4.00 -2.81
CA ASP A 48 5.06 4.96 -3.66
C ASP A 48 5.89 4.18 -4.68
N SER A 49 5.26 3.81 -5.81
CA SER A 49 5.93 3.01 -6.83
C SER A 49 5.59 3.50 -8.23
N GLU A 50 6.61 3.92 -8.97
CA GLU A 50 6.48 4.28 -10.38
C GLU A 50 5.94 3.11 -11.22
N SER A 51 6.24 1.87 -10.82
CA SER A 51 5.70 0.68 -11.50
C SER A 51 4.19 0.57 -11.37
N ALA A 52 3.59 1.12 -10.32
CA ALA A 52 2.13 1.19 -10.18
C ALA A 52 1.50 2.12 -11.23
N ILE A 53 2.26 3.11 -11.69
CA ILE A 53 1.78 4.10 -12.68
C ILE A 53 2.02 3.59 -14.09
N LYS A 54 3.26 3.18 -14.40
CA LYS A 54 3.72 2.93 -15.78
C LYS A 54 3.76 1.45 -16.17
N LYS A 55 3.80 0.52 -15.22
CA LYS A 55 4.06 -0.91 -15.45
C LYS A 55 3.16 -1.81 -14.60
N PRO A 56 1.82 -1.75 -14.77
CA PRO A 56 0.85 -2.43 -13.89
C PRO A 56 1.07 -3.93 -13.75
N LYS A 57 1.46 -4.62 -14.82
CA LYS A 57 1.76 -6.06 -14.77
C LYS A 57 2.98 -6.39 -13.89
N ASN A 58 3.98 -5.51 -13.85
CA ASN A 58 5.16 -5.67 -13.00
C ASN A 58 4.81 -5.38 -11.54
N PHE A 59 3.96 -4.38 -11.30
CA PHE A 59 3.44 -4.11 -9.97
C PHE A 59 2.56 -5.27 -9.47
N LEU A 60 1.65 -5.77 -10.28
CA LEU A 60 0.78 -6.93 -9.99
C LEU A 60 1.49 -8.28 -10.20
N ASN A 61 2.77 -8.35 -9.83
CA ASN A 61 3.50 -9.60 -9.77
C ASN A 61 2.91 -10.54 -8.68
N LYS A 62 3.38 -11.80 -8.66
CA LYS A 62 2.90 -12.81 -7.70
C LYS A 62 2.99 -12.33 -6.24
N LYS A 63 4.10 -11.68 -5.85
CA LYS A 63 4.35 -11.21 -4.49
C LYS A 63 3.33 -10.15 -4.07
N ASN A 64 3.16 -9.10 -4.85
CA ASN A 64 2.25 -8.00 -4.52
C ASN A 64 0.79 -8.44 -4.54
N ARG A 65 0.40 -9.30 -5.49
CA ARG A 65 -0.96 -9.88 -5.50
C ARG A 65 -1.24 -10.72 -4.25
N THR A 66 -0.25 -11.48 -3.78
CA THR A 66 -0.38 -12.22 -2.52
C THR A 66 -0.52 -11.26 -1.33
N GLN A 67 0.33 -10.23 -1.25
CA GLN A 67 0.24 -9.21 -0.20
C GLN A 67 -1.13 -8.52 -0.16
N ILE A 68 -1.64 -8.06 -1.31
CA ILE A 68 -2.96 -7.42 -1.41
C ILE A 68 -4.05 -8.35 -0.86
N LYS A 69 -4.09 -9.60 -1.32
CA LYS A 69 -5.09 -10.58 -0.86
C LYS A 69 -4.98 -10.88 0.63
N GLU A 70 -3.76 -11.01 1.14
CA GLU A 70 -3.50 -11.26 2.56
C GLU A 70 -3.94 -10.08 3.43
N THR A 71 -3.60 -8.85 3.06
CA THR A 71 -4.05 -7.64 3.77
C THR A 71 -5.57 -7.53 3.79
N ILE A 72 -6.24 -7.77 2.66
CA ILE A 72 -7.71 -7.77 2.58
C ILE A 72 -8.30 -8.84 3.49
N LYS A 73 -7.77 -10.07 3.44
CA LYS A 73 -8.21 -11.15 4.32
C LYS A 73 -8.05 -10.76 5.79
N MET A 74 -6.88 -10.25 6.18
CA MET A 74 -6.59 -9.86 7.56
C MET A 74 -7.48 -8.72 8.06
N ALA A 75 -7.81 -7.76 7.20
CA ALA A 75 -8.71 -6.67 7.55
C ALA A 75 -10.14 -7.21 7.75
N LYS A 76 -10.61 -8.05 6.82
CA LYS A 76 -11.93 -8.70 6.92
C LYS A 76 -12.07 -9.54 8.20
N ASP A 77 -11.05 -10.34 8.53
CA ASP A 77 -11.02 -11.16 9.76
C ASP A 77 -11.09 -10.32 11.05
N ARG A 78 -10.84 -9.01 10.97
CA ARG A 78 -10.86 -8.04 12.07
C ARG A 78 -12.00 -7.03 11.97
N SER A 79 -12.93 -7.22 11.04
CA SER A 79 -14.01 -6.27 10.75
C SER A 79 -13.51 -4.85 10.41
N LYS A 80 -12.34 -4.75 9.77
CA LYS A 80 -11.71 -3.51 9.29
C LYS A 80 -11.73 -3.43 7.77
N THR A 81 -11.53 -2.24 7.21
CA THR A 81 -11.27 -2.04 5.79
C THR A 81 -9.80 -2.33 5.47
N ALA A 82 -9.52 -2.84 4.27
CA ALA A 82 -8.15 -2.88 3.75
C ALA A 82 -7.99 -1.73 2.76
N GLU A 83 -7.12 -0.78 3.09
CA GLU A 83 -6.88 0.40 2.27
C GLU A 83 -5.47 0.36 1.66
N PHE A 84 -5.40 0.70 0.38
CA PHE A 84 -4.15 0.78 -0.37
C PHE A 84 -3.96 2.22 -0.81
N TRP A 85 -3.06 2.91 -0.11
CA TRP A 85 -2.83 4.34 -0.27
C TRP A 85 -1.69 4.56 -1.26
N PHE A 86 -1.98 5.19 -2.38
CA PHE A 86 -1.00 5.50 -3.41
C PHE A 86 -0.65 6.98 -3.40
N LYS A 87 0.65 7.28 -3.42
CA LYS A 87 1.14 8.67 -3.48
C LYS A 87 0.68 9.38 -4.77
N TYR A 88 0.63 8.63 -5.86
CA TYR A 88 0.17 9.08 -7.17
C TYR A 88 -0.88 8.13 -7.71
N ALA A 89 -1.77 8.65 -8.58
CA ALA A 89 -2.80 7.83 -9.22
C ALA A 89 -2.17 6.61 -9.93
N PRO A 90 -2.50 5.38 -9.50
CA PRO A 90 -1.98 4.18 -10.14
C PRO A 90 -2.75 3.90 -11.44
N HIS A 91 -2.21 2.98 -12.23
CA HIS A 91 -2.87 2.49 -13.44
C HIS A 91 -4.21 1.82 -13.10
N SER A 92 -5.22 1.97 -13.98
CA SER A 92 -6.58 1.46 -13.79
C SER A 92 -6.65 -0.04 -13.49
N ASP A 93 -5.84 -0.87 -14.17
CA ASP A 93 -5.72 -2.31 -13.88
C ASP A 93 -5.43 -2.63 -12.41
N ILE A 94 -4.64 -1.80 -11.73
CA ILE A 94 -4.29 -1.99 -10.31
C ILE A 94 -5.48 -1.60 -9.45
N GLN A 95 -6.11 -0.48 -9.75
CA GLN A 95 -7.33 -0.04 -9.07
C GLN A 95 -8.41 -1.12 -9.16
N GLN A 96 -8.73 -1.55 -10.37
CA GLN A 96 -9.70 -2.61 -10.63
C GLN A 96 -9.33 -3.89 -9.86
N TYR A 97 -8.07 -4.31 -9.90
CA TYR A 97 -7.63 -5.51 -9.19
C TYR A 97 -7.83 -5.42 -7.67
N ILE A 98 -7.54 -4.27 -7.06
CA ILE A 98 -7.70 -4.05 -5.62
C ILE A 98 -9.18 -4.05 -5.24
N GLU A 99 -10.00 -3.28 -5.97
CA GLU A 99 -11.43 -3.14 -5.74
C GLU A 99 -12.17 -4.47 -5.93
N GLU A 100 -11.87 -5.22 -7.00
CA GLU A 100 -12.43 -6.57 -7.25
C GLU A 100 -12.10 -7.58 -6.14
N LYS A 101 -11.02 -7.37 -5.39
CA LYS A 101 -10.64 -8.24 -4.27
C LYS A 101 -11.27 -7.78 -2.96
N GLY A 102 -11.96 -6.64 -2.95
CA GLY A 102 -12.61 -6.05 -1.77
C GLY A 102 -11.70 -5.09 -0.99
N GLY A 103 -10.61 -4.62 -1.59
CA GLY A 103 -9.79 -3.54 -1.04
C GLY A 103 -10.32 -2.18 -1.48
N LYS A 104 -9.96 -1.15 -0.72
CA LYS A 104 -10.24 0.26 -1.07
C LYS A 104 -8.95 0.92 -1.53
N LEU A 105 -9.01 1.62 -2.65
CA LEU A 105 -7.89 2.43 -3.13
C LEU A 105 -8.06 3.88 -2.68
N VAL A 106 -6.98 4.49 -2.19
CA VAL A 106 -6.93 5.90 -1.81
C VAL A 106 -5.76 6.56 -2.51
N ILE A 107 -5.96 7.72 -3.12
CA ILE A 107 -4.90 8.54 -3.70
C ILE A 107 -4.71 9.73 -2.79
N TRP A 108 -3.52 9.90 -2.23
CA TRP A 108 -3.20 11.00 -1.34
C TRP A 108 -1.72 11.31 -1.37
N ASN A 109 -1.37 12.60 -1.37
CA ASN A 109 0.00 13.08 -1.17
C ASN A 109 -0.05 14.24 -0.17
N LYS A 110 0.96 14.33 0.71
CA LYS A 110 1.09 15.39 1.73
C LYS A 110 1.33 16.77 1.12
N GLU A 111 1.83 16.82 -0.12
CA GLU A 111 2.11 18.06 -0.87
C GLU A 111 0.87 18.63 -1.59
N GLN A 112 -0.30 17.99 -1.46
CA GLN A 112 -1.58 18.49 -2.01
C GLN A 112 -2.42 19.24 -0.97
#